data_AF-W9WPZ0-F1
#
_entry.id   AF-W9WPZ0-F1
#
_cell.length_a   1.000
_cell.length_b   1.000
_cell.length_c   1.000
_cell.angle_alpha   90.00
_cell.angle_beta   90.00
_cell.angle_gamma   90.00
#
_symmetry.space_group_name_H-M   'P 1'
#
loop_
_entity.id
_entity.type
_entity.pdbx_description
1 polymer ?
#
loop_
_entity_poly.entity_id
_entity_poly.type
_entity_poly.pdbx_seq_one_letter_code
_entity_poly.pdbx_strand_id
1 'polypeptide(L)'
;MTLWGQDTVKDVAESVGIYNFNKEVNTSLCRDVEYRISQVLQEALKFMKHARRTILWSQDISQALRVLDIEPLYGYESTRPLKYGQASLGPGQPLYYVEDEEMDFEKLINAPLPKVPREMTFTAHWLAVEGVQPSIPQNPTSTEARNLELVPKGPNANHALAAMSGADNTTTKPQVKHILSKELQLYFEKVCSSVLDETQLEYRTAGLASLKEDPGLHQLVPYFVQFVAEKVTHNLKDLFVLTQMMLVTDALTRNEKLNLTPYVASMVPPVLTCLIGRTLGTGIGALDHYDLRDLAAALLGHLCNRYAKYSHNLKPRLARSCLKTFLDPKKPYGSHYGAILGLKAVGGAEVVRQLILPNIKVYGQLLEDDIQEGSVKKAEAEKVVTAILIALRTLVDDDIPMMNGHSEASAANMRAKLVESLGEVIGGRIADSGNTPFAKAVLEGNSAAL
;
A
#
# COMPACT_ATOMS: atom_id res chain seq x y z
N MET A 1 -32.80 41.63 29.93
CA MET A 1 -33.68 40.76 30.73
C MET A 1 -32.90 39.47 30.91
N THR A 2 -32.54 39.12 32.14
CA THR A 2 -31.79 37.87 32.42
C THR A 2 -32.69 36.67 32.18
N LEU A 3 -32.14 35.58 31.66
CA LEU A 3 -32.88 34.35 31.45
C LEU A 3 -33.09 33.58 32.77
N TRP A 4 -32.25 33.86 33.77
CA TRP A 4 -32.39 33.28 35.11
C TRP A 4 -33.59 33.86 35.86
N GLY A 5 -34.42 32.99 36.44
CA GLY A 5 -35.63 33.35 37.15
C GLY A 5 -35.34 34.10 38.45
N GLN A 6 -35.97 35.27 38.61
CA GLN A 6 -35.88 36.05 39.86
C GLN A 6 -36.51 35.33 41.06
N ASP A 7 -37.47 34.45 40.80
CA ASP A 7 -38.13 33.62 41.81
C ASP A 7 -37.14 32.61 42.40
N THR A 8 -36.28 31.98 41.58
CA THR A 8 -35.30 30.97 42.03
C THR A 8 -34.30 31.53 43.04
N VAL A 9 -33.80 32.76 42.83
CA VAL A 9 -32.88 33.40 43.78
C VAL A 9 -33.61 33.79 45.07
N LYS A 10 -34.89 34.15 44.98
CA LYS A 10 -35.74 34.43 46.14
C LYS A 10 -36.00 33.18 46.97
N ASP A 11 -36.28 32.04 46.34
CA ASP A 11 -36.49 30.76 47.01
C ASP A 11 -35.24 30.32 47.80
N VAL A 12 -34.05 30.50 47.23
CA VAL A 12 -32.78 30.25 47.93
C VAL A 12 -32.60 31.20 49.12
N ALA A 13 -32.94 32.50 48.98
CA ALA A 13 -32.86 33.45 50.09
C ALA A 13 -33.82 33.09 51.24
N GLU A 14 -35.03 32.64 50.91
CA GLU A 14 -36.02 32.17 51.89
C GLU A 14 -35.54 30.88 52.59
N SER A 15 -34.85 29.98 51.89
CA SER A 15 -34.26 28.76 52.49
C SER A 15 -33.20 29.06 53.56
N VAL A 16 -32.51 30.20 53.45
CA VAL A 16 -31.52 30.69 54.42
C VAL A 16 -32.18 31.49 55.56
N GLY A 17 -33.47 31.79 55.46
CA GLY A 17 -34.27 32.55 56.44
C GLY A 17 -34.38 34.05 56.16
N ILE A 18 -34.05 34.51 54.94
CA ILE A 18 -34.16 35.91 54.54
C ILE A 18 -35.49 36.15 53.82
N TYR A 19 -36.49 36.67 54.54
CA TYR A 19 -37.85 36.87 54.00
C TYR A 19 -38.04 38.18 53.22
N ASN A 20 -37.27 39.23 53.53
CA ASN A 20 -37.39 40.53 52.87
C ASN A 20 -36.16 40.82 52.01
N PHE A 21 -36.25 40.52 50.71
CA PHE A 21 -35.16 40.64 49.76
C PHE A 21 -35.40 41.80 48.78
N ASN A 22 -34.51 42.79 48.76
CA ASN A 22 -34.65 43.96 47.89
C ASN A 22 -34.59 43.54 46.40
N LYS A 23 -35.53 44.07 45.59
CA LYS A 23 -35.68 43.76 44.16
C LYS A 23 -34.44 44.13 43.32
N GLU A 24 -33.75 45.21 43.67
CA GLU A 24 -32.53 45.64 42.96
C GLU A 24 -31.36 44.68 43.21
N VAL A 25 -31.23 44.20 44.45
CA VAL A 25 -30.25 43.19 44.84
C VAL A 25 -30.56 41.86 44.15
N ASN A 26 -31.83 41.46 44.11
CA ASN A 26 -32.25 40.25 43.40
C ASN A 26 -31.87 40.30 41.91
N THR A 27 -32.18 41.42 41.24
CA THR A 27 -31.89 41.59 39.82
C THR A 27 -30.39 41.56 39.54
N SER A 28 -29.58 42.15 40.42
CA SER A 28 -28.13 42.18 40.27
C SER A 28 -27.50 40.80 40.53
N LEU A 29 -27.98 40.08 41.55
CA LEU A 29 -27.52 38.73 41.86
C LEU A 29 -27.89 37.73 40.75
N CYS A 30 -29.09 37.81 40.18
CA CYS A 30 -29.48 37.00 39.02
C CYS A 30 -28.51 37.19 37.83
N ARG A 31 -28.10 38.43 37.57
CA ARG A 31 -27.13 38.73 36.49
C ARG A 31 -25.76 38.11 36.77
N ASP A 32 -25.29 38.18 38.00
CA ASP A 32 -24.01 37.58 38.38
C ASP A 32 -24.06 36.06 38.29
N VAL A 33 -25.13 35.41 38.77
CA VAL A 33 -25.31 33.95 38.65
C VAL A 33 -25.28 33.50 37.19
N GLU A 34 -26.03 34.18 36.31
CA GLU A 34 -26.04 33.86 34.87
C GLU A 34 -24.65 34.02 34.24
N TYR A 35 -23.90 35.06 34.63
CA TYR A 35 -22.52 35.25 34.20
C TYR A 35 -21.59 34.13 34.68
N ARG A 36 -21.69 33.71 35.95
CA ARG A 36 -20.89 32.60 36.50
C ARG A 36 -21.20 31.26 35.84
N ILE A 37 -22.48 30.95 35.59
CA ILE A 37 -22.87 29.75 34.84
C ILE A 37 -22.27 29.77 33.43
N SER A 38 -22.34 30.92 32.76
CA SER A 38 -21.76 31.09 31.43
C SER A 38 -20.23 30.90 31.44
N GLN A 39 -19.55 31.41 32.47
CA GLN A 39 -18.11 31.24 32.66
C GLN A 39 -17.73 29.76 32.81
N VAL A 40 -18.43 29.01 33.66
CA VAL A 40 -18.22 27.56 33.84
C VAL A 40 -18.48 26.81 32.53
N LEU A 41 -19.56 27.13 31.82
CA LEU A 41 -19.89 26.50 30.54
C LEU A 41 -18.83 26.77 29.46
N GLN A 42 -18.28 27.98 29.40
CA GLN A 42 -17.22 28.31 28.45
C GLN A 42 -15.96 27.48 28.70
N GLU A 43 -15.53 27.33 29.95
CA GLU A 43 -14.38 26.47 30.28
C GLU A 43 -14.68 25.00 29.99
N ALA A 44 -15.88 24.52 30.33
CA ALA A 44 -16.28 23.14 30.06
C ALA A 44 -16.33 22.82 28.55
N LEU A 45 -16.77 23.78 27.72
CA LEU A 45 -16.74 23.65 26.26
C LEU A 45 -15.33 23.57 25.70
N LYS A 46 -14.34 24.24 26.32
CA LYS A 46 -12.94 24.08 25.94
C LYS A 46 -12.47 22.65 26.21
N PHE A 47 -12.75 22.10 27.38
CA PHE A 47 -12.44 20.70 27.70
C PHE A 47 -13.07 19.71 26.71
N MET A 48 -14.35 19.89 26.39
CA MET A 48 -15.06 19.07 25.40
C MET A 48 -14.38 19.11 24.02
N LYS A 49 -14.02 20.31 23.54
CA LYS A 49 -13.33 20.50 22.26
C LYS A 49 -11.92 19.91 22.28
N HIS A 50 -11.17 20.09 23.36
CA HIS A 50 -9.84 19.49 23.53
C HIS A 50 -9.89 17.97 23.60
N ALA A 51 -10.97 17.40 24.13
CA ALA A 51 -11.26 15.96 24.10
C ALA A 51 -11.78 15.45 22.75
N ARG A 52 -11.91 16.31 21.72
CA ARG A 52 -12.43 16.00 20.38
C ARG A 52 -13.83 15.37 20.39
N ARG A 53 -14.67 15.77 21.35
CA ARG A 53 -16.08 15.33 21.46
C ARG A 53 -17.02 16.46 21.05
N THR A 54 -18.24 16.09 20.68
CA THR A 54 -19.34 17.03 20.38
C THR A 54 -20.41 17.08 21.48
N ILE A 55 -20.37 16.13 22.42
CA ILE A 55 -21.29 16.02 23.55
C ILE A 55 -20.53 16.41 24.82
N LEU A 56 -21.10 17.36 25.57
CA LEU A 56 -20.59 17.81 26.86
C LEU A 56 -20.97 16.79 27.94
N TRP A 57 -19.99 16.31 28.69
CA TRP A 57 -20.19 15.35 29.79
C TRP A 57 -20.04 15.99 31.17
N SER A 58 -20.55 15.34 32.22
CA SER A 58 -20.42 15.84 33.60
C SER A 58 -18.95 16.01 34.04
N GLN A 59 -18.05 15.21 33.47
CA GLN A 59 -16.60 15.31 33.68
C GLN A 59 -16.02 16.62 33.15
N ASP A 60 -16.52 17.14 32.02
CA ASP A 60 -16.02 18.39 31.44
C ASP A 60 -16.34 19.59 32.35
N ILE A 61 -17.53 19.58 32.95
CA ILE A 61 -17.96 20.58 33.94
C ILE A 61 -17.14 20.42 35.23
N SER A 62 -16.91 19.19 35.67
CA SER A 62 -16.10 18.92 36.88
C SER A 62 -14.66 19.45 36.75
N GLN A 63 -14.05 19.33 35.56
CA GLN A 63 -12.74 19.92 35.28
C GLN A 63 -12.81 21.45 35.19
N ALA A 64 -13.88 22.01 34.61
CA ALA A 64 -14.09 23.45 34.57
C ALA A 64 -14.20 24.07 35.98
N LEU A 65 -14.95 23.43 36.88
CA LEU A 65 -15.06 23.87 38.28
C LEU A 65 -13.69 23.88 38.97
N ARG A 66 -12.89 22.84 38.76
CA ARG A 66 -11.53 22.74 39.33
C ARG A 66 -10.61 23.86 38.83
N VAL A 67 -10.68 24.22 37.55
CA VAL A 67 -9.85 25.31 36.98
C VAL A 67 -10.29 26.68 37.49
N LEU A 68 -11.57 26.85 37.78
CA LEU A 68 -12.13 28.08 38.33
C LEU A 68 -12.01 28.15 39.86
N ASP A 69 -11.30 27.21 40.49
CA ASP A 69 -11.16 27.07 41.95
C ASP A 69 -12.51 27.01 42.69
N ILE A 70 -13.51 26.39 42.06
CA ILE A 70 -14.84 26.15 42.64
C ILE A 70 -14.85 24.76 43.29
N GLU A 71 -15.56 24.63 44.42
CA GLU A 71 -15.75 23.37 45.12
C GLU A 71 -16.33 22.28 44.19
N PRO A 72 -15.79 21.05 44.24
CA PRO A 72 -16.23 19.97 43.37
C PRO A 72 -17.63 19.47 43.74
N LEU A 73 -18.50 19.36 42.74
CA LEU A 73 -19.85 18.79 42.89
C LEU A 73 -19.80 17.26 42.71
N TYR A 74 -20.06 16.52 43.78
CA TYR A 74 -20.10 15.06 43.77
C TYR A 74 -21.52 14.52 43.51
N GLY A 75 -21.63 13.25 43.09
CA GLY A 75 -22.91 12.57 42.89
C GLY A 75 -23.50 12.67 41.47
N TYR A 76 -22.79 13.30 40.53
CA TYR A 76 -23.23 13.44 39.15
C TYR A 76 -22.55 12.43 38.22
N GLU A 77 -23.26 11.37 37.83
CA GLU A 77 -22.80 10.37 36.88
C GLU A 77 -23.60 10.44 35.57
N SER A 78 -22.92 10.25 34.43
CA SER A 78 -23.59 10.26 33.11
C SER A 78 -24.35 8.96 32.80
N THR A 79 -24.18 7.91 33.60
CA THR A 79 -24.75 6.57 33.37
C THR A 79 -26.20 6.45 33.86
N ARG A 80 -26.60 7.26 34.85
CA ARG A 80 -27.96 7.27 35.40
C ARG A 80 -28.64 8.62 35.12
N PRO A 81 -29.70 8.67 34.30
CA PRO A 81 -30.43 9.91 34.06
C PRO A 81 -31.18 10.34 35.32
N LEU A 82 -31.17 11.65 35.60
CA LEU A 82 -31.97 12.25 36.67
C LEU A 82 -33.46 12.19 36.32
N LYS A 83 -34.28 11.73 37.27
CA LYS A 83 -35.74 11.76 37.19
C LYS A 83 -36.26 12.91 38.04
N TYR A 84 -37.03 13.80 37.43
CA TYR A 84 -37.64 14.93 38.11
C TYR A 84 -39.11 14.62 38.39
N GLY A 85 -39.48 14.55 39.67
CA GLY A 85 -40.85 14.48 40.13
C GLY A 85 -41.45 15.89 40.23
N GLN A 86 -42.74 16.03 39.93
CA GLN A 86 -43.47 17.28 40.10
C GLN A 86 -44.35 17.18 41.35
N ALA A 87 -44.17 18.09 42.30
CA ALA A 87 -45.03 18.27 43.45
C ALA A 87 -45.84 19.56 43.32
N SER A 88 -47.17 19.46 43.37
CA SER A 88 -48.06 20.61 43.39
C SER A 88 -48.42 20.95 44.84
N LEU A 89 -47.74 21.93 45.42
CA LEU A 89 -48.05 22.43 46.75
C LEU A 89 -49.01 23.63 46.65
N GLY A 90 -50.32 23.36 46.56
CA GLY A 90 -51.37 24.40 46.56
C GLY A 90 -51.46 25.24 45.27
N PRO A 91 -52.16 26.40 45.31
CA PRO A 91 -52.39 27.26 44.15
C PRO A 91 -51.15 28.13 43.82
N GLY A 92 -49.99 27.49 43.64
CA GLY A 92 -48.69 28.11 43.38
C GLY A 92 -47.96 27.54 42.16
N GLN A 93 -46.75 28.05 41.89
CA GLN A 93 -45.86 27.54 40.85
C GLN A 93 -45.50 26.06 41.12
N PRO A 94 -45.32 25.23 40.07
CA PRO A 94 -44.98 23.82 40.24
C PRO A 94 -43.56 23.65 40.79
N LEU A 95 -43.41 22.89 41.88
CA LEU A 95 -42.11 22.54 42.45
C LEU A 95 -41.62 21.23 41.83
N TYR A 96 -40.39 21.25 41.33
CA TYR A 96 -39.71 20.05 40.83
C TYR A 96 -38.70 19.58 41.86
N TYR A 97 -38.68 18.28 42.13
CA TYR A 97 -37.69 17.65 42.99
C TYR A 97 -37.04 16.47 42.28
N VAL A 98 -35.81 16.14 42.66
CA VAL A 98 -35.12 14.95 42.15
C VAL A 98 -35.63 13.76 42.96
N GLU A 99 -36.14 12.75 42.27
CA GLU A 99 -36.59 11.50 42.91
C GLU A 99 -35.35 10.71 43.38
N ASP A 100 -35.19 10.56 44.70
CA ASP A 100 -34.19 9.66 45.29
C ASP A 100 -34.81 8.28 45.53
N GLU A 101 -34.29 7.28 44.82
CA GLU A 101 -34.68 5.89 44.98
C GLU A 101 -33.81 5.22 46.06
N GLU A 102 -34.43 4.88 47.19
CA GLU A 102 -33.76 4.12 48.26
C GLU A 102 -33.40 2.71 47.75
N MET A 103 -32.13 2.33 47.91
CA MET A 103 -31.62 1.02 47.51
C MET A 103 -31.19 0.19 48.70
N ASP A 104 -31.58 -1.09 48.69
CA ASP A 104 -31.15 -2.07 49.68
C ASP A 104 -29.70 -2.53 49.42
N PHE A 105 -28.87 -2.53 50.46
CA PHE A 105 -27.46 -2.91 50.37
C PHE A 105 -27.27 -4.35 49.91
N GLU A 106 -28.15 -5.28 50.30
CA GLU A 106 -28.06 -6.67 49.86
C GLU A 106 -28.23 -6.81 48.35
N LYS A 107 -29.08 -5.99 47.75
CA LYS A 107 -29.27 -5.95 46.29
C LYS A 107 -28.06 -5.39 45.56
N LEU A 108 -27.39 -4.39 46.15
CA LEU A 108 -26.19 -3.79 45.57
C LEU A 108 -25.00 -4.76 45.63
N ILE A 109 -24.82 -5.46 46.75
CA ILE A 109 -23.73 -6.43 46.92
C ILE A 109 -23.88 -7.63 45.98
N ASN A 110 -25.11 -8.10 45.78
CA ASN A 110 -25.41 -9.23 44.90
C ASN A 110 -25.56 -8.83 43.43
N ALA A 111 -25.35 -7.56 43.07
CA ALA A 111 -25.46 -7.10 41.69
C ALA A 111 -24.34 -7.69 40.82
N PRO A 112 -24.64 -8.17 39.61
CA PRO A 112 -23.62 -8.72 38.73
C PRO A 112 -22.67 -7.64 38.22
N LEU A 113 -21.40 -8.01 38.03
CA LEU A 113 -20.39 -7.11 37.48
C LEU A 113 -20.75 -6.68 36.04
N PRO A 114 -20.45 -5.42 35.66
CA PRO A 114 -20.69 -4.94 34.31
C PRO A 114 -19.77 -5.65 33.30
N LYS A 115 -20.22 -5.70 32.05
CA LYS A 115 -19.42 -6.27 30.95
C LYS A 115 -18.29 -5.32 30.56
N VAL A 116 -17.08 -5.86 30.43
CA VAL A 116 -15.90 -5.09 30.02
C VAL A 116 -15.85 -5.01 28.48
N PRO A 117 -15.70 -3.80 27.89
CA PRO A 117 -15.48 -3.64 26.46
C PRO A 117 -14.16 -4.29 25.99
N ARG A 118 -14.04 -4.53 24.68
CA ARG A 118 -12.77 -4.98 24.09
C ARG A 118 -11.72 -3.86 24.16
N GLU A 119 -10.45 -4.26 24.18
CA GLU A 119 -9.33 -3.33 24.05
C GLU A 119 -9.38 -2.56 22.72
N MET A 120 -8.77 -1.38 22.70
CA MET A 120 -8.77 -0.49 21.55
C MET A 120 -7.88 -1.04 20.43
N THR A 121 -8.48 -1.30 19.26
CA THR A 121 -7.77 -1.71 18.04
C THR A 121 -8.12 -0.78 16.89
N PHE A 122 -7.20 -0.57 15.94
CA PHE A 122 -7.45 0.21 14.73
C PHE A 122 -7.63 -0.70 13.51
N THR A 123 -8.48 -0.26 12.58
CA THR A 123 -8.68 -0.92 11.28
C THR A 123 -8.48 0.11 10.19
N ALA A 124 -7.49 -0.10 9.32
CA ALA A 124 -7.21 0.80 8.21
C ALA A 124 -7.91 0.35 6.93
N HIS A 125 -8.38 1.30 6.14
CA HIS A 125 -8.93 1.08 4.80
C HIS A 125 -8.64 2.30 3.90
N TRP A 126 -8.78 2.12 2.59
CA TRP A 126 -8.61 3.20 1.63
C TRP A 126 -9.87 4.08 1.58
N LEU A 127 -9.76 5.31 2.09
CA LEU A 127 -10.83 6.31 1.98
C LEU A 127 -10.96 6.88 0.56
N ALA A 128 -9.84 7.09 -0.13
CA ALA A 128 -9.80 7.59 -1.49
C ALA A 128 -8.56 7.07 -2.25
N VAL A 129 -8.72 6.86 -3.55
CA VAL A 129 -7.66 6.54 -4.50
C VAL A 129 -7.79 7.52 -5.67
N GLU A 130 -6.76 8.33 -5.92
CA GLU A 130 -6.80 9.39 -6.97
C GLU A 130 -7.99 10.36 -6.84
N GLY A 131 -8.36 10.70 -5.59
CA GLY A 131 -9.48 11.60 -5.31
C GLY A 131 -10.87 10.97 -5.48
N VAL A 132 -10.96 9.68 -5.82
CA VAL A 132 -12.21 8.93 -5.90
C VAL A 132 -12.33 7.99 -4.70
N GLN A 133 -13.48 8.02 -4.03
CA GLN A 133 -13.78 7.12 -2.92
C GLN A 133 -14.13 5.72 -3.46
N PRO A 134 -13.41 4.65 -3.08
CA PRO A 134 -13.75 3.30 -3.52
C PRO A 134 -15.01 2.80 -2.80
N SER A 135 -15.81 2.02 -3.53
CA SER A 135 -17.04 1.40 -3.02
C SER A 135 -16.73 0.17 -2.17
N ILE A 136 -16.21 0.38 -0.96
CA ILE A 136 -15.98 -0.66 0.05
C ILE A 136 -16.99 -0.52 1.20
N PRO A 137 -17.31 -1.60 1.94
CA PRO A 137 -18.31 -1.55 3.01
C PRO A 137 -18.03 -0.51 4.12
N GLN A 138 -16.76 -0.13 4.29
CA GLN A 138 -16.33 0.86 5.29
C GLN A 138 -16.55 2.31 4.83
N ASN A 139 -16.69 2.55 3.52
CA ASN A 139 -16.91 3.88 2.97
C ASN A 139 -18.42 4.14 2.83
N PRO A 140 -18.89 5.37 3.14
CA PRO A 140 -20.28 5.74 2.95
C PRO A 140 -20.69 5.61 1.49
N THR A 141 -21.91 5.13 1.28
CA THR A 141 -22.55 5.20 -0.03
C THR A 141 -22.93 6.64 -0.37
N SER A 142 -23.08 6.93 -1.67
CA SER A 142 -23.49 8.27 -2.15
C SER A 142 -24.84 8.73 -1.57
N THR A 143 -25.72 7.78 -1.21
CA THR A 143 -26.99 8.03 -0.53
C THR A 143 -26.83 8.41 0.93
N GLU A 144 -25.89 7.78 1.66
CA GLU A 144 -25.60 8.10 3.05
C GLU A 144 -24.89 9.45 3.19
N ALA A 145 -23.95 9.74 2.27
CA ALA A 145 -23.21 11.01 2.27
C ALA A 145 -24.14 12.24 2.18
N ARG A 146 -25.23 12.16 1.39
CA ARG A 146 -26.22 13.23 1.28
C ARG A 146 -26.98 13.50 2.59
N ASN A 147 -27.14 12.48 3.43
CA ASN A 147 -27.83 12.62 4.71
C ASN A 147 -26.92 13.15 5.84
N LEU A 148 -25.59 13.07 5.67
CA LEU A 148 -24.61 13.60 6.62
C LEU A 148 -24.15 15.04 6.32
N GLU A 149 -24.36 15.56 5.10
CA GLU A 149 -23.95 16.92 4.76
C GLU A 149 -24.95 17.96 5.30
N LEU A 150 -24.55 18.66 6.37
CA LEU A 150 -25.24 19.84 6.94
C LEU A 150 -25.20 21.07 6.01
N VAL A 151 -24.44 21.01 4.90
CA VAL A 151 -24.34 22.08 3.89
C VAL A 151 -24.56 21.47 2.52
N PRO A 152 -25.61 21.86 1.77
CA PRO A 152 -25.82 21.38 0.42
C PRO A 152 -24.70 21.93 -0.48
N LYS A 153 -23.77 21.07 -0.91
CA LYS A 153 -22.81 21.45 -1.94
C LYS A 153 -23.51 21.46 -3.30
N GLY A 154 -23.23 22.49 -4.10
CA GLY A 154 -23.81 22.66 -5.43
C GLY A 154 -23.55 21.48 -6.37
N PRO A 155 -24.28 21.39 -7.49
CA PRO A 155 -24.35 20.21 -8.37
C PRO A 155 -23.00 19.70 -8.92
N ASN A 156 -21.91 20.47 -8.80
CA ASN A 156 -20.57 20.12 -9.28
C ASN A 156 -19.58 19.68 -8.19
N ALA A 157 -19.98 19.60 -6.92
CA ALA A 157 -19.05 19.23 -5.84
C ALA A 157 -18.86 17.70 -5.66
N ASN A 158 -19.72 16.90 -6.29
CA ASN A 158 -19.71 15.45 -6.16
C ASN A 158 -19.05 14.79 -7.38
N HIS A 159 -17.72 14.71 -7.39
CA HIS A 159 -16.98 13.83 -8.30
C HIS A 159 -17.34 12.33 -8.15
N ALA A 160 -18.12 11.97 -7.11
CA ALA A 160 -18.65 10.63 -6.91
C ALA A 160 -19.63 10.16 -8.02
N LEU A 161 -20.16 11.04 -8.87
CA LEU A 161 -21.08 10.67 -9.95
C LEU A 161 -20.41 9.92 -11.13
N ALA A 162 -19.08 9.98 -11.26
CA ALA A 162 -18.37 9.27 -12.33
C ALA A 162 -18.13 7.77 -12.04
N ALA A 163 -18.35 7.32 -10.80
CA ALA A 163 -18.07 5.94 -10.38
C ALA A 163 -19.25 4.96 -10.56
N MET A 164 -20.40 5.42 -11.05
CA MET A 164 -21.63 4.61 -11.15
C MET A 164 -21.80 3.85 -12.47
N SER A 165 -20.84 3.91 -13.40
CA SER A 165 -20.88 3.14 -14.64
C SER A 165 -19.83 2.02 -14.67
N GLY A 166 -20.10 0.93 -13.96
CA GLY A 166 -19.72 -0.41 -14.40
C GLY A 166 -18.54 -1.09 -13.70
N ALA A 167 -18.88 -2.26 -13.14
CA ALA A 167 -18.07 -3.42 -12.80
C ALA A 167 -17.31 -3.42 -11.46
N ASP A 168 -17.53 -4.50 -10.70
CA ASP A 168 -16.78 -5.03 -9.54
C ASP A 168 -15.29 -5.33 -9.84
N ASN A 169 -14.68 -4.60 -10.76
CA ASN A 169 -13.28 -4.68 -11.05
C ASN A 169 -12.63 -3.34 -10.71
N THR A 170 -11.64 -3.41 -9.82
CA THR A 170 -10.52 -2.48 -9.65
C THR A 170 -9.67 -2.34 -10.91
N THR A 171 -10.28 -2.35 -12.10
CA THR A 171 -9.68 -1.87 -13.33
C THR A 171 -9.97 -0.39 -13.38
N THR A 172 -8.98 0.40 -12.96
CA THR A 172 -8.87 1.81 -13.29
C THR A 172 -8.87 1.95 -14.82
N LYS A 173 -10.04 1.87 -15.46
CA LYS A 173 -10.22 2.53 -16.75
C LYS A 173 -10.15 4.02 -16.40
N PRO A 174 -9.21 4.79 -16.96
CA PRO A 174 -9.25 6.23 -16.83
C PRO A 174 -10.44 6.72 -17.68
N GLN A 175 -11.66 6.63 -17.12
CA GLN A 175 -12.88 7.21 -17.66
C GLN A 175 -13.19 8.57 -17.01
N VAL A 176 -12.17 9.22 -16.47
CA VAL A 176 -12.14 10.66 -16.35
C VAL A 176 -11.21 11.12 -17.45
N LYS A 177 -11.69 11.87 -18.43
CA LYS A 177 -10.80 12.72 -19.22
C LYS A 177 -10.12 13.61 -18.17
N HIS A 178 -8.90 13.28 -17.73
CA HIS A 178 -8.17 14.18 -16.86
C HIS A 178 -8.20 15.52 -17.57
N ILE A 179 -8.69 16.56 -16.87
CA ILE A 179 -8.73 17.91 -17.42
C ILE A 179 -7.27 18.36 -17.44
N LEU A 180 -6.56 17.86 -18.45
CA LEU A 180 -5.15 18.05 -18.60
C LEU A 180 -4.97 19.46 -19.14
N SER A 181 -4.18 20.27 -18.45
CA SER A 181 -3.87 21.61 -18.95
C SER A 181 -3.14 21.50 -20.29
N LYS A 182 -3.23 22.55 -21.11
CA LYS A 182 -2.51 22.62 -22.38
C LYS A 182 -0.99 22.48 -22.18
N GLU A 183 -0.47 22.98 -21.06
CA GLU A 183 0.95 22.86 -20.70
C GLU A 183 1.34 21.42 -20.41
N LEU A 184 0.53 20.67 -19.65
CA LEU A 184 0.80 19.26 -19.37
C LEU A 184 0.70 18.38 -20.63
N GLN A 185 -0.20 18.72 -21.57
CA GLN A 185 -0.28 18.06 -22.88
C GLN A 185 0.99 18.28 -23.69
N LEU A 186 1.43 19.55 -23.80
CA LEU A 186 2.66 19.90 -24.51
C LEU A 186 3.89 19.26 -23.86
N TYR A 187 3.94 19.20 -22.53
CA TYR A 187 4.98 18.49 -21.79
C TYR A 187 4.98 17.00 -22.15
N PHE A 188 3.82 16.33 -22.08
CA PHE A 188 3.69 14.92 -22.43
C PHE A 188 4.16 14.62 -23.86
N GLU A 189 3.72 15.41 -24.84
CA GLU A 189 4.14 15.28 -26.23
C GLU A 189 5.66 15.50 -26.40
N LYS A 190 6.21 16.51 -25.72
CA LYS A 190 7.64 16.83 -25.79
C LYS A 190 8.50 15.74 -25.16
N VAL A 191 8.06 15.16 -24.03
CA VAL A 191 8.76 14.03 -23.41
C VAL A 191 8.68 12.79 -24.29
N CYS A 192 7.49 12.43 -24.78
CA CYS A 192 7.31 11.27 -25.67
C CYS A 192 8.15 11.35 -26.94
N SER A 193 8.22 12.53 -27.58
CA SER A 193 9.07 12.75 -28.75
C SER A 193 10.56 12.73 -28.38
N SER A 194 10.97 13.33 -27.27
CA SER A 194 12.37 13.33 -26.84
C SER A 194 12.92 11.94 -26.55
N VAL A 195 12.10 11.05 -25.96
CA VAL A 195 12.49 9.69 -25.61
C VAL A 195 12.64 8.81 -26.86
N LEU A 196 11.87 9.08 -27.91
CA LEU A 196 11.88 8.32 -29.17
C LEU A 196 12.86 8.87 -30.21
N ASP A 197 13.60 9.93 -29.91
CA ASP A 197 14.59 10.49 -30.83
C ASP A 197 15.90 9.67 -30.82
N GLU A 198 16.18 8.98 -31.92
CA GLU A 198 17.40 8.18 -32.10
C GLU A 198 18.67 9.05 -32.22
N THR A 199 18.53 10.26 -32.77
CA THR A 199 19.67 11.09 -33.20
C THR A 199 20.35 11.81 -32.05
N GLN A 200 19.58 12.35 -31.10
CA GLN A 200 20.12 13.15 -30.00
C GLN A 200 20.00 12.44 -28.65
N LEU A 201 21.13 11.95 -28.15
CA LEU A 201 21.21 11.30 -26.83
C LEU A 201 20.93 12.27 -25.66
N GLU A 202 21.31 13.54 -25.80
CA GLU A 202 21.12 14.55 -24.76
C GLU A 202 19.64 14.83 -24.51
N TYR A 203 18.82 14.95 -25.56
CA TYR A 203 17.37 15.14 -25.42
C TYR A 203 16.70 13.94 -24.75
N ARG A 204 17.11 12.71 -25.08
CA ARG A 204 16.62 11.49 -24.41
C ARG A 204 16.93 11.49 -22.92
N THR A 205 18.18 11.80 -22.58
CA THR A 205 18.65 11.80 -21.18
C THR A 205 17.93 12.88 -20.38
N ALA A 206 17.74 14.08 -20.94
CA ALA A 206 16.97 15.15 -20.32
C ALA A 206 15.50 14.77 -20.10
N GLY A 207 14.86 14.12 -21.09
CA GLY A 207 13.48 13.63 -20.95
C GLY A 207 13.33 12.60 -19.82
N LEU A 208 14.25 11.63 -19.73
CA LEU A 208 14.26 10.62 -18.67
C LEU A 208 14.56 11.22 -17.28
N ALA A 209 15.49 12.18 -17.20
CA ALA A 209 15.79 12.89 -15.97
C ALA A 209 14.57 13.68 -15.47
N SER A 210 13.86 14.35 -16.38
CA SER A 210 12.63 15.08 -16.07
C SER A 210 11.56 14.17 -15.44
N LEU A 211 11.34 12.97 -16.01
CA LEU A 211 10.40 11.99 -15.45
C LEU A 211 10.78 11.49 -14.06
N LYS A 212 12.08 11.41 -13.76
CA LYS A 212 12.61 10.92 -12.48
C LYS A 212 12.46 11.94 -11.35
N GLU A 213 12.54 13.24 -11.64
CA GLU A 213 12.63 14.28 -10.60
C GLU A 213 11.35 15.12 -10.43
N ASP A 214 10.52 15.23 -11.46
CA ASP A 214 9.38 16.14 -11.45
C ASP A 214 8.22 15.65 -10.55
N PRO A 215 7.78 16.45 -9.55
CA PRO A 215 6.62 16.14 -8.70
C PRO A 215 5.25 16.29 -9.37
N GLY A 216 5.15 17.08 -10.45
CA GLY A 216 3.87 17.50 -11.05
C GLY A 216 3.20 16.45 -11.94
N LEU A 217 3.80 15.26 -12.07
CA LEU A 217 3.44 14.29 -13.10
C LEU A 217 2.29 13.36 -12.73
N HIS A 218 1.70 13.49 -11.53
CA HIS A 218 0.64 12.60 -11.02
C HIS A 218 -0.50 12.38 -12.02
N GLN A 219 -1.00 13.45 -12.65
CA GLN A 219 -2.09 13.36 -13.64
C GLN A 219 -1.66 12.70 -14.96
N LEU A 220 -0.36 12.71 -15.28
CA LEU A 220 0.20 12.14 -16.50
C LEU A 220 0.58 10.66 -16.36
N VAL A 221 0.73 10.14 -15.14
CA VAL A 221 1.11 8.75 -14.87
C VAL A 221 0.24 7.74 -15.64
N PRO A 222 -1.10 7.82 -15.62
CA PRO A 222 -1.94 6.87 -16.38
C PRO A 222 -1.63 6.87 -17.87
N TYR A 223 -1.36 8.05 -18.43
CA TYR A 223 -1.06 8.23 -19.86
C TYR A 223 0.32 7.68 -20.20
N PHE A 224 1.32 7.87 -19.35
CA PHE A 224 2.64 7.24 -19.55
C PHE A 224 2.57 5.71 -19.44
N VAL A 225 1.82 5.17 -18.49
CA VAL A 225 1.64 3.71 -18.37
C VAL A 225 0.94 3.14 -19.60
N GLN A 226 -0.09 3.82 -20.10
CA GLN A 226 -0.77 3.42 -21.33
C GLN A 226 0.14 3.56 -22.56
N PHE A 227 0.90 4.65 -22.66
CA PHE A 227 1.87 4.88 -23.73
C PHE A 227 2.93 3.78 -23.79
N VAL A 228 3.49 3.39 -22.64
CA VAL A 228 4.44 2.27 -22.53
C VAL A 228 3.79 0.97 -22.99
N ALA A 229 2.57 0.67 -22.51
CA ALA A 229 1.87 -0.55 -22.91
C ALA A 229 1.59 -0.60 -24.42
N GLU A 230 1.10 0.50 -25.00
CA GLU A 230 0.78 0.61 -26.42
C GLU A 230 2.04 0.46 -27.27
N LYS A 231 3.11 1.21 -26.98
CA LYS A 231 4.37 1.13 -27.72
C LYS A 231 5.01 -0.25 -27.65
N VAL A 232 4.99 -0.90 -26.49
CA VAL A 232 5.51 -2.27 -26.34
C VAL A 232 4.70 -3.27 -27.17
N THR A 233 3.37 -3.16 -27.18
CA THR A 233 2.51 -4.12 -27.93
C THR A 233 2.58 -3.93 -29.45
N HIS A 234 2.68 -2.70 -29.94
CA HIS A 234 2.68 -2.41 -31.38
C HIS A 234 4.07 -2.50 -32.02
N ASN A 235 5.16 -2.24 -31.26
CA ASN A 235 6.52 -2.15 -31.79
C ASN A 235 7.46 -3.27 -31.29
N LEU A 236 6.98 -4.52 -31.22
CA LEU A 236 7.79 -5.66 -30.74
C LEU A 236 9.07 -5.96 -31.57
N LYS A 237 9.12 -5.46 -32.81
CA LYS A 237 10.27 -5.65 -33.72
C LYS A 237 11.37 -4.59 -33.52
N ASP A 238 11.06 -3.50 -32.85
CA ASP A 238 11.98 -2.36 -32.71
C ASP A 238 12.62 -2.38 -31.32
N LEU A 239 13.88 -2.85 -31.25
CA LEU A 239 14.62 -2.96 -29.99
C LEU A 239 14.89 -1.59 -29.36
N PHE A 240 15.05 -0.55 -30.16
CA PHE A 240 15.29 0.79 -29.66
C PHE A 240 14.06 1.28 -28.88
N VAL A 241 12.88 1.23 -29.49
CA VAL A 241 11.63 1.66 -28.84
C VAL A 241 11.37 0.86 -27.56
N LEU A 242 11.54 -0.47 -27.60
CA LEU A 242 11.35 -1.30 -26.41
C LEU A 242 12.30 -0.93 -25.27
N THR A 243 13.58 -0.68 -25.59
CA THR A 243 14.58 -0.24 -24.60
C THR A 243 14.17 1.10 -23.98
N GLN A 244 13.76 2.06 -24.81
CA GLN A 244 13.31 3.36 -24.30
C GLN A 244 12.06 3.24 -23.41
N MET A 245 11.12 2.35 -23.73
CA MET A 245 9.94 2.13 -22.88
C MET A 245 10.29 1.50 -21.52
N MET A 246 11.29 0.62 -21.46
CA MET A 246 11.80 0.09 -20.18
C MET A 246 12.51 1.18 -19.37
N LEU A 247 13.28 2.07 -20.02
CA LEU A 247 13.92 3.21 -19.36
C LEU A 247 12.91 4.23 -18.83
N VAL A 248 11.82 4.51 -19.56
CA VAL A 248 10.71 5.34 -19.07
C VAL A 248 10.07 4.72 -17.84
N THR A 249 9.83 3.40 -17.86
CA THR A 249 9.26 2.67 -16.73
C THR A 249 10.20 2.72 -15.52
N ASP A 250 11.51 2.55 -15.72
CA ASP A 250 12.53 2.68 -14.68
C ASP A 250 12.59 4.12 -14.11
N ALA A 251 12.58 5.15 -14.97
CA ALA A 251 12.59 6.55 -14.55
C ALA A 251 11.37 6.91 -13.68
N LEU A 252 10.16 6.49 -14.11
CA LEU A 252 8.94 6.68 -13.34
C LEU A 252 9.02 5.96 -11.99
N THR A 253 9.48 4.70 -11.97
CA THR A 253 9.53 3.91 -10.73
C THR A 253 10.57 4.40 -9.74
N ARG A 254 11.59 5.13 -10.18
CA ARG A 254 12.60 5.77 -9.32
C ARG A 254 12.13 7.11 -8.74
N ASN A 255 11.07 7.72 -9.28
CA ASN A 255 10.53 8.97 -8.75
C ASN A 255 9.80 8.71 -7.42
N GLU A 256 10.39 9.17 -6.31
CA GLU A 256 9.82 9.02 -4.97
C GLU A 256 8.58 9.88 -4.71
N LYS A 257 8.41 10.93 -5.53
CA LYS A 257 7.30 11.89 -5.37
C LYS A 257 6.00 11.36 -5.96
N LEU A 258 6.04 10.28 -6.75
CA LEU A 258 4.87 9.69 -7.41
C LEU A 258 4.40 8.43 -6.69
N ASN A 259 3.09 8.33 -6.42
CA ASN A 259 2.50 7.09 -5.95
C ASN A 259 2.08 6.18 -7.11
N LEU A 260 2.97 5.25 -7.49
CA LEU A 260 2.68 4.31 -8.59
C LEU A 260 1.99 3.02 -8.14
N THR A 261 1.70 2.86 -6.84
CA THR A 261 1.09 1.65 -6.26
C THR A 261 -0.15 1.16 -7.02
N PRO A 262 -1.11 2.03 -7.42
CA PRO A 262 -2.29 1.59 -8.18
C PRO A 262 -1.98 1.04 -9.57
N TYR A 263 -0.88 1.48 -10.19
CA TYR A 263 -0.56 1.21 -11.59
C TYR A 263 0.39 0.01 -11.78
N VAL A 264 0.98 -0.52 -10.71
CA VAL A 264 1.93 -1.65 -10.77
C VAL A 264 1.35 -2.85 -11.54
N ALA A 265 0.08 -3.18 -11.30
CA ALA A 265 -0.58 -4.30 -11.97
C ALA A 265 -0.68 -4.11 -13.50
N SER A 266 -0.72 -2.86 -13.97
CA SER A 266 -0.79 -2.48 -15.39
C SER A 266 0.60 -2.25 -16.01
N MET A 267 1.62 -1.91 -15.20
CA MET A 267 3.01 -1.74 -15.65
C MET A 267 3.77 -3.06 -15.80
N VAL A 268 3.39 -4.08 -15.03
CA VAL A 268 4.03 -5.40 -15.05
C VAL A 268 3.90 -6.13 -16.40
N PRO A 269 2.73 -6.20 -17.08
CA PRO A 269 2.59 -6.96 -18.32
C PRO A 269 3.49 -6.47 -19.47
N PRO A 270 3.68 -5.15 -19.72
CA PRO A 270 4.65 -4.67 -20.71
C PRO A 270 6.08 -5.12 -20.39
N VAL A 271 6.52 -5.00 -19.13
CA VAL A 271 7.86 -5.45 -18.69
C VAL A 271 8.02 -6.95 -18.88
N LEU A 272 7.01 -7.73 -18.50
CA LEU A 272 6.99 -9.18 -18.69
C LEU A 272 7.05 -9.56 -20.17
N THR A 273 6.37 -8.81 -21.05
CA THR A 273 6.41 -9.03 -22.50
C THR A 273 7.82 -8.80 -23.08
N CYS A 274 8.52 -7.75 -22.65
CA CYS A 274 9.92 -7.52 -23.02
C CYS A 274 10.87 -8.57 -22.45
N LEU A 275 10.52 -9.21 -21.33
CA LEU A 275 11.34 -10.24 -20.69
C LEU A 275 11.17 -11.63 -21.35
N ILE A 276 9.92 -12.11 -21.44
CA ILE A 276 9.60 -13.49 -21.88
C ILE A 276 9.00 -13.57 -23.29
N GLY A 277 8.94 -12.45 -24.02
CA GLY A 277 8.40 -12.38 -25.38
C GLY A 277 9.07 -13.36 -26.35
N ARG A 278 8.26 -13.96 -27.24
CA ARG A 278 8.71 -15.01 -28.18
C ARG A 278 9.66 -14.48 -29.24
N THR A 279 9.35 -13.31 -29.81
CA THR A 279 10.11 -12.71 -30.90
C THR A 279 10.27 -11.23 -30.58
N LEU A 280 11.50 -10.81 -30.28
CA LEU A 280 11.88 -9.43 -30.02
C LEU A 280 12.93 -9.06 -31.07
N GLY A 281 12.75 -7.92 -31.75
CA GLY A 281 13.65 -7.51 -32.83
C GLY A 281 13.27 -8.03 -34.22
N THR A 282 14.09 -7.71 -35.21
CA THR A 282 13.87 -8.01 -36.64
C THR A 282 14.48 -9.33 -37.13
N GLY A 283 15.03 -10.18 -36.25
CA GLY A 283 15.69 -11.40 -36.69
C GLY A 283 15.60 -12.57 -35.71
N ILE A 284 15.48 -13.77 -36.27
CA ILE A 284 15.81 -15.03 -35.59
C ILE A 284 17.35 -15.09 -35.57
N GLY A 285 17.97 -15.17 -34.38
CA GLY A 285 19.42 -15.24 -34.21
C GLY A 285 20.16 -13.92 -33.94
N ALA A 286 19.47 -12.78 -33.81
CA ALA A 286 20.09 -11.54 -33.36
C ALA A 286 20.32 -11.58 -31.84
N LEU A 287 21.57 -11.41 -31.39
CA LEU A 287 21.91 -11.43 -29.95
C LEU A 287 21.49 -10.15 -29.20
N ASP A 288 21.19 -9.06 -29.92
CA ASP A 288 20.94 -7.73 -29.35
C ASP A 288 19.72 -7.69 -28.40
N HIS A 289 18.76 -8.61 -28.57
CA HIS A 289 17.59 -8.70 -27.71
C HIS A 289 17.89 -9.22 -26.29
N TYR A 290 19.09 -9.74 -26.01
CA TYR A 290 19.47 -10.21 -24.67
C TYR A 290 19.68 -9.04 -23.70
N ASP A 291 20.24 -7.92 -24.17
CA ASP A 291 20.47 -6.72 -23.35
C ASP A 291 19.15 -6.09 -22.88
N LEU A 292 18.13 -6.09 -23.76
CA LEU A 292 16.77 -5.67 -23.40
C LEU A 292 16.17 -6.57 -22.31
N ARG A 293 16.41 -7.89 -22.39
CA ARG A 293 15.91 -8.84 -21.38
C ARG A 293 16.61 -8.66 -20.04
N ASP A 294 17.90 -8.36 -20.04
CA ASP A 294 18.65 -8.04 -18.82
C ASP A 294 18.09 -6.78 -18.15
N LEU A 295 17.82 -5.72 -18.93
CA LEU A 295 17.18 -4.49 -18.44
C LEU A 295 15.77 -4.78 -17.89
N ALA A 296 14.96 -5.55 -18.62
CA ALA A 296 13.61 -5.91 -18.18
C ALA A 296 13.62 -6.77 -16.91
N ALA A 297 14.58 -7.69 -16.76
CA ALA A 297 14.73 -8.50 -15.55
C ALA A 297 15.12 -7.66 -14.33
N ALA A 298 16.08 -6.74 -14.50
CA ALA A 298 16.48 -5.80 -13.45
C ALA A 298 15.32 -4.91 -13.01
N LEU A 299 14.56 -4.37 -13.97
CA LEU A 299 13.37 -3.55 -13.71
C LEU A 299 12.27 -4.37 -13.01
N LEU A 300 12.05 -5.62 -13.42
CA LEU A 300 11.09 -6.52 -12.77
C LEU A 300 11.48 -6.78 -11.31
N GLY A 301 12.77 -6.99 -11.04
CA GLY A 301 13.30 -7.10 -9.69
C GLY A 301 13.09 -5.84 -8.85
N HIS A 302 13.35 -4.66 -9.43
CA HIS A 302 13.09 -3.37 -8.78
C HIS A 302 11.61 -3.19 -8.42
N LEU A 303 10.70 -3.45 -9.38
CA LEU A 303 9.25 -3.40 -9.18
C LEU A 303 8.81 -4.38 -8.09
N CYS A 304 9.31 -5.61 -8.13
CA CYS A 304 8.98 -6.64 -7.15
C CYS A 304 9.39 -6.22 -5.73
N ASN A 305 10.63 -5.78 -5.55
CA ASN A 305 11.15 -5.41 -4.23
C ASN A 305 10.48 -4.15 -3.65
N ARG A 306 10.19 -3.15 -4.49
CA ARG A 306 9.54 -1.90 -4.06
C ARG A 306 8.07 -2.09 -3.73
N TYR A 307 7.33 -2.86 -4.54
CA TYR A 307 5.87 -2.95 -4.44
C TYR A 307 5.32 -4.24 -3.82
N ALA A 308 6.15 -5.25 -3.53
CA ALA A 308 5.68 -6.48 -2.87
C ALA A 308 5.07 -6.24 -1.48
N LYS A 309 5.44 -5.14 -0.80
CA LYS A 309 4.83 -4.75 0.49
C LYS A 309 3.35 -4.35 0.36
N TYR A 310 2.97 -3.79 -0.78
CA TYR A 310 1.61 -3.32 -1.03
C TYR A 310 0.75 -4.35 -1.76
N SER A 311 1.37 -5.35 -2.40
CA SER A 311 0.67 -6.40 -3.14
C SER A 311 1.26 -7.77 -2.85
N HIS A 312 0.62 -8.52 -1.96
CA HIS A 312 1.00 -9.89 -1.64
C HIS A 312 0.91 -10.84 -2.84
N ASN A 313 0.03 -10.55 -3.81
CA ASN A 313 -0.17 -11.37 -5.00
C ASN A 313 0.86 -11.12 -6.12
N LEU A 314 1.68 -10.05 -6.03
CA LEU A 314 2.63 -9.70 -7.08
C LEU A 314 3.71 -10.78 -7.25
N LYS A 315 4.41 -11.14 -6.16
CA LYS A 315 5.49 -12.14 -6.17
C LYS A 315 5.04 -13.51 -6.71
N PRO A 316 3.97 -14.13 -6.18
CA PRO A 316 3.52 -15.44 -6.68
C PRO A 316 3.06 -15.39 -8.14
N ARG A 317 2.40 -14.30 -8.58
CA ARG A 317 1.94 -14.16 -9.96
C ARG A 317 3.10 -14.04 -10.95
N LEU A 318 4.13 -13.27 -10.62
CA LEU A 318 5.33 -13.12 -11.44
C LEU A 318 6.13 -14.43 -11.54
N ALA A 319 6.35 -15.09 -10.39
CA ALA A 319 7.04 -16.37 -10.34
C ALA A 319 6.32 -17.43 -11.18
N ARG A 320 4.99 -17.51 -11.08
CA ARG A 320 4.18 -18.45 -11.87
C ARG A 320 4.29 -18.20 -13.38
N SER A 321 4.25 -16.94 -13.83
CA SER A 321 4.39 -16.61 -15.25
C SER A 321 5.76 -16.97 -15.81
N CYS A 322 6.84 -16.71 -15.06
CA CYS A 322 8.19 -17.07 -15.46
C CYS A 322 8.38 -18.59 -15.45
N LEU A 323 7.93 -19.28 -14.39
CA LEU A 323 8.00 -20.74 -14.29
C LEU A 323 7.26 -21.43 -15.44
N LYS A 324 6.05 -20.98 -15.76
CA LYS A 324 5.27 -21.51 -16.88
C LYS A 324 6.03 -21.39 -18.21
N THR A 325 6.78 -20.31 -18.40
CA THR A 325 7.60 -20.11 -19.61
C THR A 325 8.86 -20.96 -19.58
N PHE A 326 9.50 -21.11 -18.43
CA PHE A 326 10.70 -21.91 -18.25
C PHE A 326 10.44 -23.40 -18.54
N LEU A 327 9.29 -23.94 -18.07
CA LEU A 327 8.93 -25.35 -18.22
C LEU A 327 8.31 -25.72 -19.59
N ASP A 328 8.11 -24.76 -20.51
CA ASP A 328 7.51 -25.02 -21.83
C ASP A 328 8.61 -25.20 -22.90
N PRO A 329 8.91 -26.44 -23.34
CA PRO A 329 9.99 -26.71 -24.29
C PRO A 329 9.72 -26.16 -25.71
N LYS A 330 8.50 -25.70 -26.00
CA LYS A 330 8.15 -25.10 -27.30
C LYS A 330 8.56 -23.63 -27.41
N LYS A 331 9.04 -23.03 -26.32
CA LYS A 331 9.45 -21.63 -26.29
C LYS A 331 10.88 -21.47 -26.83
N PRO A 332 11.21 -20.31 -27.41
CA PRO A 332 12.56 -20.04 -27.88
C PRO A 332 13.53 -19.81 -26.70
N TYR A 333 14.82 -20.05 -26.93
CA TYR A 333 15.85 -19.89 -25.89
C TYR A 333 15.91 -18.49 -25.30
N GLY A 334 15.63 -17.44 -26.08
CA GLY A 334 15.47 -16.08 -25.56
C GLY A 334 14.37 -15.94 -24.48
N SER A 335 13.22 -16.63 -24.65
CA SER A 335 12.16 -16.64 -23.64
C SER A 335 12.56 -17.41 -22.38
N HIS A 336 13.30 -18.51 -22.52
CA HIS A 336 13.84 -19.27 -21.38
C HIS A 336 14.88 -18.44 -20.61
N TYR A 337 15.77 -17.75 -21.32
CA TYR A 337 16.75 -16.82 -20.75
C TYR A 337 16.07 -15.77 -19.86
N GLY A 338 15.06 -15.07 -20.41
CA GLY A 338 14.29 -14.08 -19.67
C GLY A 338 13.52 -14.67 -18.48
N ALA A 339 12.97 -15.88 -18.62
CA ALA A 339 12.26 -16.57 -17.54
C ALA A 339 13.20 -16.90 -16.35
N ILE A 340 14.41 -17.38 -16.63
CA ILE A 340 15.41 -17.70 -15.60
C ILE A 340 15.84 -16.43 -14.85
N LEU A 341 16.14 -15.35 -15.59
CA LEU A 341 16.48 -14.07 -14.97
C LEU A 341 15.32 -13.46 -14.19
N GLY A 342 14.09 -13.61 -14.68
CA GLY A 342 12.88 -13.19 -13.98
C GLY A 342 12.68 -13.93 -12.66
N LEU A 343 12.84 -15.25 -12.65
CA LEU A 343 12.76 -16.07 -11.43
C LEU A 343 13.81 -15.65 -10.40
N LYS A 344 15.06 -15.44 -10.85
CA LYS A 344 16.15 -14.90 -10.02
C LYS A 344 15.76 -13.54 -9.43
N ALA A 345 15.24 -12.62 -10.25
CA ALA A 345 14.92 -11.26 -9.84
C ALA A 345 13.72 -11.15 -8.88
N VAL A 346 12.74 -12.07 -8.98
CA VAL A 346 11.50 -12.01 -8.18
C VAL A 346 11.69 -12.52 -6.75
N GLY A 347 12.46 -13.58 -6.55
CA GLY A 347 12.54 -14.26 -5.25
C GLY A 347 13.92 -14.75 -4.84
N GLY A 348 14.98 -14.34 -5.54
CA GLY A 348 16.36 -14.60 -5.14
C GLY A 348 16.68 -16.08 -4.97
N ALA A 349 17.50 -16.40 -3.97
CA ALA A 349 18.01 -17.74 -3.71
C ALA A 349 16.91 -18.79 -3.48
N GLU A 350 15.86 -18.44 -2.74
CA GLU A 350 14.80 -19.39 -2.36
C GLU A 350 14.01 -19.88 -3.58
N VAL A 351 13.65 -18.95 -4.48
CA VAL A 351 12.95 -19.30 -5.72
C VAL A 351 13.85 -20.09 -6.68
N VAL A 352 15.14 -19.77 -6.74
CA VAL A 352 16.11 -20.53 -7.53
C VAL A 352 16.23 -21.97 -7.01
N ARG A 353 16.34 -22.15 -5.69
CA ARG A 353 16.45 -23.45 -5.02
C ARG A 353 15.21 -24.32 -5.26
N GLN A 354 14.01 -23.76 -5.12
CA GLN A 354 12.77 -24.53 -5.23
C GLN A 354 12.30 -24.75 -6.66
N LEU A 355 12.48 -23.79 -7.57
CA LEU A 355 11.85 -23.82 -8.89
C LEU A 355 12.82 -24.13 -10.04
N ILE A 356 14.05 -23.62 -9.98
CA ILE A 356 15.02 -23.82 -11.07
C ILE A 356 15.74 -25.15 -10.84
N LEU A 357 16.35 -25.31 -9.66
CA LEU A 357 17.29 -26.40 -9.36
C LEU A 357 16.74 -27.81 -9.61
N PRO A 358 15.49 -28.17 -9.25
CA PRO A 358 14.94 -29.50 -9.50
C PRO A 358 14.78 -29.82 -11.00
N ASN A 359 14.59 -28.80 -11.83
CA ASN A 359 14.30 -28.93 -13.25
C ASN A 359 15.56 -28.82 -14.14
N ILE A 360 16.72 -28.46 -13.56
CA ILE A 360 17.96 -28.24 -14.30
C ILE A 360 18.41 -29.50 -15.03
N LYS A 361 18.35 -30.67 -14.41
CA LYS A 361 18.83 -31.93 -15.01
C LYS A 361 18.09 -32.27 -16.30
N VAL A 362 16.76 -32.17 -16.27
CA VAL A 362 15.90 -32.43 -17.44
C VAL A 362 16.11 -31.37 -18.51
N TYR A 363 16.25 -30.11 -18.12
CA TYR A 363 16.51 -29.02 -19.06
C TYR A 363 17.93 -29.08 -19.67
N GLY A 364 18.92 -29.57 -18.91
CA GLY A 364 20.29 -29.77 -19.35
C GLY A 364 20.42 -30.76 -20.50
N GLN A 365 19.65 -31.85 -20.46
CA GLN A 365 19.57 -32.81 -21.57
C GLN A 365 19.05 -32.17 -22.87
N LEU A 366 18.06 -31.28 -22.76
CA LEU A 366 17.55 -30.52 -23.92
C LEU A 366 18.58 -29.54 -24.48
N LEU A 367 19.45 -28.99 -23.62
CA LEU A 367 20.52 -28.10 -24.03
C LEU A 367 21.70 -28.87 -24.65
N GLU A 368 21.96 -30.10 -24.21
CA GLU A 368 23.03 -30.96 -24.74
C GLU A 368 22.89 -31.18 -26.24
N ASP A 369 21.67 -31.47 -26.72
CA ASP A 369 21.39 -31.68 -28.14
C ASP A 369 21.66 -30.43 -29.00
N ASP A 370 21.39 -29.23 -28.47
CA ASP A 370 21.51 -27.95 -29.20
C ASP A 370 22.87 -27.24 -29.00
N ILE A 371 23.75 -27.75 -28.12
CA ILE A 371 25.12 -27.24 -27.88
C ILE A 371 26.17 -27.94 -28.77
N GLN A 372 25.84 -29.09 -29.37
CA GLN A 372 26.74 -29.84 -30.25
C GLN A 372 27.22 -28.99 -31.46
N GLU A 373 28.44 -29.28 -31.93
CA GLU A 373 29.05 -28.58 -33.05
C GLU A 373 28.21 -28.74 -34.33
N GLY A 374 27.63 -27.63 -34.81
CA GLY A 374 26.82 -27.58 -36.03
C GLY A 374 25.42 -26.99 -35.85
N SER A 375 24.93 -26.80 -34.61
CA SER A 375 23.62 -26.17 -34.38
C SER A 375 23.67 -24.65 -34.56
N VAL A 376 22.73 -24.12 -35.34
CA VAL A 376 22.50 -22.66 -35.52
C VAL A 376 22.15 -21.98 -34.18
N LYS A 377 21.65 -22.75 -33.21
CA LYS A 377 21.21 -22.24 -31.90
C LYS A 377 22.29 -22.29 -30.81
N LYS A 378 23.52 -22.72 -31.13
CA LYS A 378 24.60 -22.87 -30.15
C LYS A 378 24.83 -21.60 -29.33
N ALA A 379 24.89 -20.44 -29.99
CA ALA A 379 25.10 -19.16 -29.32
C ALA A 379 23.94 -18.77 -28.36
N GLU A 380 22.70 -19.13 -28.71
CA GLU A 380 21.53 -18.90 -27.86
C GLU A 380 21.51 -19.86 -26.66
N ALA A 381 21.82 -21.13 -26.89
CA ALA A 381 21.94 -22.14 -25.84
C ALA A 381 23.03 -21.77 -24.83
N GLU A 382 24.19 -21.28 -25.29
CA GLU A 382 25.28 -20.80 -24.42
C GLU A 382 24.87 -19.60 -23.55
N LYS A 383 24.04 -18.68 -24.07
CA LYS A 383 23.47 -17.57 -23.28
C LYS A 383 22.55 -18.09 -22.18
N VAL A 384 21.71 -19.07 -22.48
CA VAL A 384 20.82 -19.69 -21.47
C VAL A 384 21.63 -20.41 -20.39
N VAL A 385 22.67 -21.16 -20.76
CA VAL A 385 23.59 -21.78 -19.78
C VAL A 385 24.21 -20.71 -18.89
N THR A 386 24.63 -19.57 -19.46
CA THR A 386 25.17 -18.45 -18.70
C THR A 386 24.14 -17.88 -17.73
N ALA A 387 22.87 -17.74 -18.14
CA ALA A 387 21.79 -17.31 -17.25
C ALA A 387 21.54 -18.29 -16.10
N ILE A 388 21.58 -19.60 -16.36
CA ILE A 388 21.45 -20.63 -15.31
C ILE A 388 22.60 -20.50 -14.31
N LEU A 389 23.84 -20.35 -14.78
CA LEU A 389 25.00 -20.15 -13.89
C LEU A 389 24.85 -18.87 -13.06
N ILE A 390 24.40 -17.76 -13.67
CA ILE A 390 24.13 -16.50 -12.97
C ILE A 390 23.02 -16.66 -11.91
N ALA A 391 21.99 -17.45 -12.19
CA ALA A 391 20.93 -17.75 -11.23
C ALA A 391 21.45 -18.64 -10.09
N LEU A 392 22.18 -19.71 -10.39
CA LEU A 392 22.76 -20.59 -9.38
C LEU A 392 23.75 -19.87 -8.46
N ARG A 393 24.48 -18.87 -8.97
CA ARG A 393 25.38 -18.05 -8.14
C ARG A 393 24.67 -17.34 -6.99
N THR A 394 23.36 -17.09 -7.07
CA THR A 394 22.62 -16.50 -5.95
C THR A 394 22.39 -17.48 -4.79
N LEU A 395 22.69 -18.77 -4.97
CA LEU A 395 22.61 -19.77 -3.90
C LEU A 395 23.85 -19.77 -3.00
N VAL A 396 24.93 -19.09 -3.40
CA VAL A 396 26.12 -18.95 -2.59
C VAL A 396 25.82 -17.93 -1.50
N ASP A 397 25.73 -18.38 -0.26
CA ASP A 397 25.74 -17.49 0.90
C ASP A 397 27.17 -16.96 1.08
N ASP A 398 27.32 -15.63 1.16
CA ASP A 398 28.62 -14.95 1.32
C ASP A 398 29.32 -15.30 2.67
N ASP A 399 28.65 -16.04 3.56
CA ASP A 399 29.05 -16.30 4.94
C ASP A 399 29.70 -17.69 5.20
N ILE A 400 29.98 -18.52 4.20
CA ILE A 400 30.62 -19.83 4.44
C ILE A 400 32.14 -19.66 4.66
N PRO A 401 32.66 -19.85 5.89
CA PRO A 401 34.09 -19.70 6.16
C PRO A 401 34.88 -20.84 5.51
N MET A 402 36.03 -20.52 4.91
CA MET A 402 36.93 -21.49 4.32
C MET A 402 37.48 -22.48 5.37
N MET A 403 37.28 -23.79 5.14
CA MET A 403 38.21 -24.82 5.63
C MET A 403 39.15 -25.19 4.49
N ASN A 404 40.41 -24.77 4.61
CA ASN A 404 41.47 -25.05 3.64
C ASN A 404 41.89 -26.52 3.73
N GLY A 405 41.52 -27.31 2.71
CA GLY A 405 42.01 -28.68 2.55
C GLY A 405 41.24 -29.46 1.49
N HIS A 406 41.46 -29.18 0.20
CA HIS A 406 40.88 -29.98 -0.89
C HIS A 406 42.00 -30.67 -1.69
N SER A 407 42.05 -32.00 -1.60
CA SER A 407 42.88 -32.86 -2.46
C SER A 407 42.24 -33.00 -3.86
N GLU A 408 43.02 -33.35 -4.87
CA GLU A 408 42.52 -33.62 -6.24
C GLU A 408 41.40 -34.67 -6.26
N ALA A 409 41.45 -35.66 -5.35
CA ALA A 409 40.41 -36.67 -5.19
C ALA A 409 39.06 -36.09 -4.70
N SER A 410 39.10 -35.06 -3.85
CA SER A 410 37.89 -34.37 -3.39
C SER A 410 37.25 -33.55 -4.51
N ALA A 411 38.05 -32.96 -5.41
CA ALA A 411 37.56 -32.21 -6.56
C ALA A 411 36.93 -33.15 -7.61
N ALA A 412 37.54 -34.30 -7.86
CA ALA A 412 36.99 -35.32 -8.77
C ALA A 412 35.66 -35.91 -8.26
N ASN A 413 35.56 -36.18 -6.95
CA ASN A 413 34.32 -36.66 -6.34
C ASN A 413 33.21 -35.58 -6.36
N MET A 414 33.56 -34.32 -6.15
CA MET A 414 32.62 -33.20 -6.26
C MET A 414 32.12 -33.01 -7.70
N ARG A 415 32.99 -33.16 -8.71
CA ARG A 415 32.61 -33.16 -10.13
C ARG A 415 31.61 -34.27 -10.43
N ALA A 416 31.87 -35.50 -9.98
CA ALA A 416 30.96 -36.63 -10.21
C ALA A 416 29.55 -36.36 -9.63
N LYS A 417 29.49 -35.85 -8.38
CA LYS A 417 28.21 -35.49 -7.74
C LYS A 417 27.48 -34.34 -8.44
N LEU A 418 28.21 -33.34 -8.94
CA LEU A 418 27.63 -32.23 -9.71
C LEU A 418 27.07 -32.69 -11.05
N VAL A 419 27.78 -33.56 -11.76
CA VAL A 419 27.31 -34.12 -13.04
C VAL A 419 26.08 -35.01 -12.84
N GLU A 420 26.06 -35.82 -11.77
CA GLU A 420 24.90 -36.66 -11.44
C GLU A 420 23.64 -35.83 -11.13
N SER A 421 23.80 -34.69 -10.44
CA SER A 421 22.71 -33.82 -10.01
C SER A 421 22.24 -32.83 -11.07
N LEU A 422 23.16 -32.23 -11.84
CA LEU A 422 22.88 -31.09 -12.73
C LEU A 422 23.05 -31.41 -14.23
N GLY A 423 23.52 -32.60 -14.58
CA GLY A 423 23.84 -32.98 -15.97
C GLY A 423 25.27 -32.60 -16.39
N GLU A 424 25.71 -33.10 -17.54
CA GLU A 424 27.09 -33.00 -18.00
C GLU A 424 27.47 -31.57 -18.38
N VAL A 425 26.56 -30.84 -19.06
CA VAL A 425 26.82 -29.46 -19.51
C VAL A 425 26.92 -28.48 -18.36
N ILE A 426 25.97 -28.50 -17.42
CA ILE A 426 25.90 -27.51 -16.33
C ILE A 426 26.82 -27.93 -15.19
N GLY A 427 26.79 -29.21 -14.78
CA GLY A 427 27.67 -29.76 -13.76
C GLY A 427 29.15 -29.69 -14.16
N GLY A 428 29.46 -29.96 -15.43
CA GLY A 428 30.80 -29.82 -15.99
C GLY A 428 31.32 -28.38 -15.91
N ARG A 429 30.55 -27.38 -16.39
CA ARG A 429 30.94 -25.97 -16.33
C ARG A 429 31.11 -25.44 -14.90
N ILE A 430 30.32 -25.91 -13.95
CA ILE A 430 30.47 -25.55 -12.53
C ILE A 430 31.76 -26.15 -11.97
N ALA A 431 32.05 -27.42 -12.27
CA ALA A 431 33.29 -28.07 -11.84
C ALA A 431 34.54 -27.43 -12.47
N ASP A 432 34.46 -27.05 -13.75
CA ASP A 432 35.55 -26.37 -14.48
C ASP A 432 35.80 -24.95 -13.96
N SER A 433 34.81 -24.30 -13.35
CA SER A 433 34.95 -22.95 -12.78
C SER A 433 35.86 -22.89 -11.55
N GLY A 434 36.22 -24.04 -10.96
CA GLY A 434 37.13 -24.14 -9.80
C GLY A 434 36.60 -23.52 -8.50
N ASN A 435 35.37 -23.01 -8.48
CA ASN A 435 34.78 -22.34 -7.34
C ASN A 435 34.11 -23.37 -6.39
N THR A 436 34.88 -23.83 -5.40
CA THR A 436 34.43 -24.83 -4.43
C THR A 436 33.23 -24.41 -3.56
N PRO A 437 33.10 -23.16 -3.07
CA PRO A 437 31.88 -22.77 -2.33
C PRO A 437 30.65 -22.76 -3.24
N PHE A 438 30.79 -22.35 -4.50
CA PHE A 438 29.71 -22.42 -5.47
C PHE A 438 29.24 -23.86 -5.73
N ALA A 439 30.18 -24.78 -5.92
CA ALA A 439 29.88 -26.21 -6.08
C ALA A 439 29.17 -26.82 -4.86
N LYS A 440 29.60 -26.48 -3.64
CA LYS A 440 28.96 -26.97 -2.40
C LYS A 440 27.56 -26.39 -2.21
N ALA A 441 27.38 -25.09 -2.40
CA ALA A 441 26.09 -24.43 -2.22
C ALA A 441 25.00 -24.99 -3.16
N VAL A 442 25.37 -25.33 -4.40
CA VAL A 442 24.44 -25.94 -5.35
C VAL A 442 24.09 -27.40 -4.95
N LEU A 443 25.07 -28.16 -4.45
CA LEU A 443 24.83 -29.53 -3.96
C LEU A 443 23.95 -29.55 -2.70
N GLU A 444 24.18 -28.65 -1.76
CA GLU A 444 23.34 -28.48 -0.55
C GLU A 444 21.92 -28.00 -0.91
N GLY A 445 21.83 -27.09 -1.89
CA GLY A 445 20.58 -26.65 -2.51
C GLY A 445 19.73 -27.80 -3.06
N ASN A 446 20.37 -28.79 -3.67
CA ASN A 446 19.70 -29.96 -4.23
C ASN A 446 19.20 -30.93 -3.15
N SER A 447 20.00 -31.17 -2.11
CA SER A 447 19.62 -32.06 -1.01
C SER A 447 18.47 -31.54 -0.15
N ALA A 448 18.23 -30.21 -0.13
CA ALA A 448 17.12 -29.58 0.58
C ALA A 448 15.83 -29.45 -0.26
N ALA A 449 15.91 -29.69 -1.58
CA ALA A 449 14.78 -29.60 -2.51
C ALA A 449 14.13 -30.98 -2.79
N LEU A 450 14.81 -32.07 -2.45
CA LEU A 450 14.27 -33.43 -2.33
C LEU A 450 13.57 -33.59 -0.98
#